data_AF-A0A7V5R6Z8-F1
#
_entry.id   AF-A0A7V5R6Z8-F1
#
_cell.length_a   1.000
_cell.length_b   1.000
_cell.length_c   1.000
_cell.angle_alpha   90.00
_cell.angle_beta   90.00
_cell.angle_gamma   90.00
#
_symmetry.space_group_name_H-M   'P 1'
#
loop_
_entity.id
_entity.type
_entity.pdbx_description
1 polymer ?
#
loop_
_entity_poly.entity_id
_entity_poly.type
_entity_poly.pdbx_seq_one_letter_code
_entity_poly.pdbx_strand_id
1 'polypeptide(L)'
;MVMGIKQLQRLFRGAADLDIDKSDVKRLSGFIGERLRDLLLLGQVSASINDRDIIEYQDIPITAGLQQAIRDFKEFDEELSLTPILEQQATLPPLKLGISDMTEKKIPELVGAITISLARVFKAINPELKNPGTREWE
;
A
#
# COMPACT_ATOMS: atom_id res chain seq x y z
N MET A 1 12.06 2.53 -0.09
CA MET A 1 10.77 2.87 0.59
C MET A 1 9.75 3.11 -0.49
N VAL A 2 8.47 2.84 -0.24
CA VAL A 2 7.39 3.00 -1.22
C VAL A 2 6.93 4.47 -1.37
N MET A 3 7.28 5.33 -0.41
CA MET A 3 6.98 6.77 -0.44
C MET A 3 7.95 7.55 0.45
N GLY A 4 7.88 8.88 0.40
CA GLY A 4 8.67 9.76 1.26
C GLY A 4 8.22 9.73 2.73
N ILE A 5 9.16 9.93 3.66
CA ILE A 5 8.90 9.92 5.11
C ILE A 5 7.75 10.87 5.50
N LYS A 6 7.79 12.10 4.99
CA LYS A 6 6.77 13.12 5.29
C LYS A 6 5.39 12.74 4.76
N GLN A 7 5.32 12.05 3.61
CA GLN A 7 4.04 11.60 3.03
C GLN A 7 3.45 10.50 3.90
N LEU A 8 4.26 9.52 4.31
CA LEU A 8 3.82 8.47 5.23
C LEU A 8 3.27 9.06 6.54
N GLN A 9 4.00 9.99 7.16
CA GLN A 9 3.56 10.66 8.38
C GLN A 9 2.25 11.43 8.19
N ARG A 10 2.10 12.15 7.06
CA ARG A 10 0.87 12.88 6.76
C ARG A 10 -0.33 11.96 6.58
N LEU A 11 -0.18 10.86 5.87
CA LEU A 11 -1.25 9.88 5.67
C LEU A 11 -1.67 9.24 6.99
N PHE A 12 -0.72 8.84 7.84
CA PHE A 12 -1.03 8.29 9.16
C PHE A 12 -1.74 9.30 10.07
N ARG A 13 -1.28 10.55 10.08
CA ARG A 13 -1.92 11.61 10.84
C ARG A 13 -3.33 11.91 10.34
N GLY A 14 -3.52 12.07 9.04
CA GLY A 14 -4.83 12.38 8.48
C GLY A 14 -5.83 11.21 8.58
N ALA A 15 -5.37 9.96 8.50
CA ALA A 15 -6.24 8.80 8.51
C ALA A 15 -6.67 8.36 9.91
N ALA A 16 -5.83 8.59 10.92
CA ALA A 16 -6.01 8.00 12.24
C ALA A 16 -5.45 8.83 13.41
N ASP A 17 -4.99 10.06 13.15
CA ASP A 17 -4.37 10.94 14.15
C ASP A 17 -3.18 10.26 14.88
N LEU A 18 -2.34 9.58 14.08
CA LEU A 18 -1.14 8.87 14.53
C LEU A 18 0.12 9.63 14.12
N ASP A 19 1.03 9.81 15.07
CA ASP A 19 2.35 10.39 14.88
C ASP A 19 3.40 9.28 14.84
N ILE A 20 3.89 9.02 13.62
CA ILE A 20 4.89 7.97 13.36
C ILE A 20 6.30 8.48 13.64
N ASP A 21 7.05 7.76 14.48
CA ASP A 21 8.48 8.01 14.68
C ASP A 21 9.28 7.62 13.42
N LYS A 22 10.35 8.35 13.15
CA LYS A 22 11.30 8.05 12.08
C LYS A 22 11.90 6.65 12.21
N SER A 23 12.05 6.11 13.41
CA SER A 23 12.52 4.74 13.65
C SER A 23 11.63 3.69 12.96
N ASP A 24 10.32 3.94 12.90
CA ASP A 24 9.32 2.97 12.44
C ASP A 24 9.00 3.11 10.95
N VAL A 25 9.34 4.24 10.34
CA VAL A 25 9.04 4.55 8.92
C VAL A 25 9.57 3.47 7.97
N LYS A 26 10.78 2.96 8.20
CA LYS A 26 11.35 1.93 7.34
C LYS A 26 10.57 0.62 7.44
N ARG A 27 10.19 0.23 8.66
CA ARG A 27 9.40 -0.98 8.93
C ARG A 27 8.02 -0.87 8.29
N LEU A 28 7.34 0.26 8.52
CA LEU A 28 6.04 0.60 7.94
C LEU A 28 6.06 0.55 6.42
N SER A 29 7.02 1.24 5.81
CA SER A 29 7.15 1.25 4.36
C SER A 29 7.46 -0.14 3.80
N GLY A 30 8.22 -0.97 4.52
CA GLY A 30 8.48 -2.36 4.13
C GLY A 30 7.20 -3.18 4.13
N PHE A 31 6.46 -3.14 5.25
CA PHE A 31 5.18 -3.83 5.38
C PHE A 31 4.18 -3.44 4.28
N ILE A 32 4.03 -2.15 3.99
CA ILE A 32 3.14 -1.67 2.91
C ILE A 32 3.58 -2.22 1.55
N GLY A 33 4.89 -2.21 1.27
CA GLY A 33 5.45 -2.77 0.04
C GLY A 33 5.25 -4.28 -0.09
N GLU A 34 5.36 -5.02 1.02
CA GLU A 34 5.07 -6.47 1.07
C GLU A 34 3.58 -6.75 0.81
N ARG A 35 2.67 -5.97 1.40
CA ARG A 35 1.22 -6.11 1.13
C ARG A 35 0.87 -5.78 -0.32
N LEU A 36 1.49 -4.75 -0.91
CA LEU A 36 1.36 -4.51 -2.36
C LEU A 36 1.86 -5.72 -3.16
N ARG A 37 3.02 -6.27 -2.79
CA ARG A 37 3.59 -7.44 -3.46
C ARG A 37 2.65 -8.64 -3.45
N ASP A 38 2.01 -8.92 -2.30
CA ASP A 38 1.07 -10.02 -2.17
C ASP A 38 -0.14 -9.86 -3.11
N LEU A 39 -0.67 -8.63 -3.22
CA LEU A 39 -1.76 -8.31 -4.15
C LEU A 39 -1.34 -8.53 -5.61
N LEU A 40 -0.12 -8.12 -5.99
CA LEU A 40 0.41 -8.32 -7.34
C LEU A 40 0.66 -9.80 -7.67
N LEU A 41 1.13 -10.59 -6.70
CA LEU A 41 1.32 -12.03 -6.86
C LEU A 41 -0.01 -12.75 -7.09
N LEU A 42 -1.05 -12.39 -6.33
CA LEU A 42 -2.39 -12.93 -6.55
C LEU A 42 -2.98 -12.46 -7.89
N GLY A 43 -2.71 -11.21 -8.28
CA GLY A 43 -3.07 -10.70 -9.61
C GLY A 43 -2.42 -11.50 -10.74
N GLN A 44 -1.15 -11.88 -10.59
CA GLN A 44 -0.47 -12.75 -11.55
C GLN A 44 -1.15 -14.11 -11.68
N VAL A 45 -1.57 -14.71 -10.57
CA VAL A 45 -2.30 -15.98 -10.58
C VAL A 45 -3.64 -15.83 -11.30
N SER A 46 -4.41 -14.77 -10.99
CA SER A 46 -5.68 -14.48 -11.68
C SER A 46 -5.48 -14.28 -13.18
N ALA A 47 -4.48 -13.48 -13.58
CA ALA A 47 -4.18 -13.23 -14.99
C ALA A 47 -3.86 -14.53 -15.72
N SER A 48 -3.02 -15.38 -15.13
CA SER A 48 -2.66 -16.68 -15.70
C SER A 48 -3.85 -17.63 -15.82
N ILE A 49 -4.76 -17.66 -14.84
CA ILE A 49 -5.99 -18.49 -14.90
C ILE A 49 -6.92 -18.01 -16.01
N ASN A 50 -6.90 -16.71 -16.34
CA ASN A 50 -7.66 -16.12 -17.42
C ASN A 50 -6.88 -16.11 -18.76
N ASP A 51 -5.84 -16.95 -18.89
CA ASP A 51 -4.99 -17.07 -20.08
C ASP A 51 -4.37 -15.73 -20.56
N ARG A 52 -4.12 -14.80 -19.63
CA ARG A 52 -3.45 -13.53 -19.90
C ARG A 52 -1.99 -13.55 -19.49
N ASP A 53 -1.18 -12.89 -20.31
CA ASP A 53 0.26 -12.69 -20.13
C ASP A 53 0.62 -11.35 -19.47
N ILE A 54 -0.40 -10.55 -19.16
CA ILE A 54 -0.29 -9.25 -18.50
C ILE A 54 -1.29 -9.14 -17.35
N ILE A 55 -0.84 -8.57 -16.23
CA ILE A 55 -1.65 -8.30 -15.05
C ILE A 55 -2.45 -7.03 -15.30
N GLU A 56 -3.78 -7.15 -15.27
CA GLU A 56 -4.70 -6.03 -15.36
C GLU A 56 -5.26 -5.68 -13.98
N TYR A 57 -5.82 -4.47 -13.86
CA TYR A 57 -6.32 -3.99 -12.57
C TYR A 57 -7.40 -4.90 -11.97
N GLN A 58 -8.22 -5.52 -12.82
CA GLN A 58 -9.27 -6.47 -12.43
C GLN A 58 -8.73 -7.79 -11.84
N ASP A 59 -7.46 -8.12 -12.05
CA ASP A 59 -6.83 -9.29 -11.43
C ASP A 59 -6.45 -9.04 -9.98
N ILE A 60 -6.22 -7.79 -9.63
CA ILE A 60 -5.80 -7.44 -8.28
C ILE A 60 -6.99 -7.71 -7.35
N PRO A 61 -6.82 -8.52 -6.29
CA PRO A 61 -7.93 -8.92 -5.43
C PRO A 61 -8.33 -7.78 -4.48
N ILE A 62 -8.95 -6.74 -5.04
CA ILE A 62 -9.40 -5.56 -4.32
C ILE A 62 -10.77 -5.85 -3.73
N THR A 63 -10.80 -6.03 -2.41
CA THR A 63 -12.05 -6.19 -1.67
C THR A 63 -12.85 -4.88 -1.63
N ALA A 64 -14.15 -4.95 -1.33
CA ALA A 64 -14.98 -3.75 -1.19
C ALA A 64 -14.42 -2.75 -0.15
N GLY A 65 -13.84 -3.25 0.94
CA GLY A 65 -13.19 -2.43 1.96
C GLY A 65 -11.94 -1.72 1.43
N LEU A 66 -11.06 -2.43 0.71
CA LEU A 66 -9.89 -1.81 0.10
C LEU A 66 -10.30 -0.81 -1.00
N GLN A 67 -11.34 -1.11 -1.76
CA GLN A 67 -11.89 -0.20 -2.77
C GLN A 67 -12.42 1.09 -2.16
N GLN A 68 -13.03 1.02 -0.96
CA GLN A 68 -13.40 2.22 -0.21
C GLN A 68 -12.16 2.98 0.27
N ALA A 69 -11.14 2.30 0.79
CA ALA A 69 -9.89 2.96 1.17
C ALA A 69 -9.18 3.64 -0.02
N ILE A 70 -9.27 3.09 -1.24
CA ILE A 70 -8.79 3.77 -2.45
C ILE A 70 -9.56 5.08 -2.70
N ARG A 71 -10.88 5.10 -2.47
CA ARG A 71 -11.69 6.32 -2.59
C ARG A 71 -11.29 7.33 -1.52
N ASP A 72 -11.23 6.90 -0.27
CA ASP A 72 -10.88 7.77 0.85
C ASP A 72 -9.49 8.37 0.68
N PHE A 73 -8.50 7.59 0.22
CA PHE A 73 -7.15 8.10 -0.05
C PHE A 73 -7.14 9.26 -1.06
N LYS A 74 -8.03 9.24 -2.06
CA LYS A 74 -8.13 10.34 -3.05
C LYS A 74 -8.60 11.65 -2.44
N GLU A 75 -9.26 11.61 -1.28
CA GLU A 75 -9.70 12.81 -0.57
C GLU A 75 -8.56 13.49 0.20
N PHE A 76 -7.40 12.83 0.36
CA PHE A 76 -6.24 13.39 1.07
C PHE A 76 -5.44 14.39 0.21
N ASP A 77 -5.74 14.51 -1.09
CA ASP A 77 -5.01 15.36 -2.05
C ASP A 77 -3.48 15.11 -2.03
N GLU A 78 -3.09 13.85 -1.79
CA GLU A 78 -1.70 13.40 -1.77
C GLU A 78 -1.42 12.57 -3.03
N GLU A 79 -0.41 12.99 -3.80
CA GLU A 79 0.04 12.25 -4.98
C GLU A 79 1.30 11.44 -4.65
N LEU A 80 1.18 10.12 -4.74
CA LEU A 80 2.31 9.20 -4.55
C LEU A 80 2.99 8.95 -5.89
N SER A 81 4.32 9.07 -5.92
CA SER A 81 5.11 8.75 -7.10
C SER A 81 5.17 7.24 -7.32
N LEU A 82 5.02 6.82 -8.57
CA LEU A 82 5.16 5.41 -8.97
C LEU A 82 6.61 4.92 -8.83
N THR A 83 7.60 5.76 -9.14
CA THR A 83 9.01 5.35 -9.24
C THR A 83 9.56 4.72 -7.95
N PRO A 84 9.43 5.32 -6.75
CA PRO A 84 9.92 4.72 -5.51
C PRO A 84 9.25 3.37 -5.18
N ILE A 85 7.98 3.21 -5.60
CA ILE A 85 7.24 1.97 -5.40
C ILE A 85 7.84 0.87 -6.27
N LEU A 86 8.04 1.15 -7.57
CA LEU A 86 8.64 0.20 -8.50
C LEU A 86 10.08 -0.15 -8.13
N GLU A 87 10.89 0.83 -7.72
CA GLU A 87 12.27 0.60 -7.23
C GLU A 87 12.28 -0.33 -6.01
N GLN A 88 11.33 -0.18 -5.10
CA GLN A 88 11.20 -1.09 -3.96
C GLN A 88 10.75 -2.49 -4.40
N GLN A 89 9.79 -2.61 -5.32
CA GLN A 89 9.34 -3.90 -5.83
C GLN A 89 10.45 -4.63 -6.62
N ALA A 90 11.33 -3.89 -7.29
CA ALA A 90 12.48 -4.43 -8.00
C ALA A 90 13.55 -5.06 -7.08
N THR A 91 13.49 -4.84 -5.77
CA THR A 91 14.37 -5.54 -4.81
C THR A 91 13.87 -6.95 -4.47
N LEU A 92 12.68 -7.33 -4.93
CA LEU A 92 12.07 -8.64 -4.72
C LEU A 92 12.23 -9.51 -5.98
N PRO A 93 12.04 -10.84 -5.88
CA PRO A 93 12.01 -11.69 -7.07
C PRO A 93 11.02 -11.14 -8.12
N PRO A 94 11.39 -11.10 -9.42
CA PRO A 94 10.53 -10.52 -10.44
C PRO A 94 9.19 -11.26 -10.54
N LEU A 95 8.15 -10.54 -10.96
CA LEU A 95 6.91 -11.18 -11.40
C LEU A 95 7.19 -11.93 -12.72
N LYS A 96 6.45 -13.00 -12.96
CA LYS A 96 6.49 -13.76 -14.21
C LYS A 96 5.76 -13.05 -15.34
N LEU A 97 4.78 -12.22 -15.02
CA LEU A 97 3.98 -11.44 -15.97
C LEU A 97 4.28 -9.96 -15.81
N GLY A 98 4.14 -9.21 -16.91
CA GLY A 98 4.16 -7.75 -16.88
C GLY A 98 2.92 -7.17 -16.20
N ILE A 99 2.99 -5.91 -15.80
CA ILE A 99 1.85 -5.13 -15.30
C ILE A 99 1.42 -4.19 -16.42
N SER A 100 0.12 -4.08 -16.68
CA SER A 100 -0.36 -3.15 -17.72
C SER A 100 -0.13 -1.70 -17.32
N ASP A 101 0.12 -0.80 -18.28
CA ASP A 101 0.29 0.64 -18.05
C ASP A 101 -0.85 1.24 -17.22
N MET A 102 -2.08 0.76 -17.46
CA MET A 102 -3.27 1.17 -16.72
C MET A 102 -3.21 0.73 -15.26
N THR A 103 -2.70 -0.47 -15.00
CA THR A 103 -2.52 -1.00 -13.64
C THR A 103 -1.38 -0.30 -12.93
N GLU A 104 -0.26 -0.02 -13.61
CA GLU A 104 0.86 0.75 -13.04
C GLU A 104 0.42 2.12 -12.54
N LYS A 105 -0.40 2.84 -13.33
CA LYS A 105 -0.99 4.13 -12.92
C LYS A 105 -1.87 4.05 -11.68
N LYS A 106 -2.37 2.85 -11.33
CA LYS A 106 -3.22 2.61 -10.15
C LYS A 106 -2.45 2.12 -8.93
N ILE A 107 -1.19 1.69 -9.09
CA ILE A 107 -0.34 1.25 -7.97
C ILE A 107 -0.20 2.32 -6.88
N PRO A 108 0.02 3.62 -7.20
CA PRO A 108 0.09 4.65 -6.17
C PRO A 108 -1.18 4.76 -5.32
N GLU A 109 -2.36 4.66 -5.96
CA GLU A 109 -3.66 4.66 -5.26
C GLU A 109 -3.79 3.45 -4.32
N LEU A 110 -3.32 2.27 -4.74
CA LEU A 110 -3.32 1.06 -3.92
C LEU A 110 -2.39 1.20 -2.71
N VAL A 111 -1.17 1.73 -2.90
CA VAL A 111 -0.22 1.97 -1.81
C VAL A 111 -0.80 2.97 -0.80
N GLY A 112 -1.41 4.05 -1.27
CA GLY A 112 -2.11 5.02 -0.42
C GLY A 112 -3.23 4.37 0.39
N ALA A 113 -4.08 3.56 -0.26
CA ALA A 113 -5.17 2.83 0.38
C ALA A 113 -4.70 1.85 1.47
N ILE A 114 -3.65 1.06 1.19
CA ILE A 114 -3.05 0.16 2.18
C ILE A 114 -2.53 0.96 3.37
N THR A 115 -1.88 2.10 3.11
CA THR A 115 -1.30 2.97 4.14
C THR A 115 -2.38 3.51 5.10
N ILE A 116 -3.45 4.11 4.57
CA ILE A 116 -4.51 4.66 5.42
C ILE A 116 -5.30 3.56 6.14
N SER A 117 -5.46 2.39 5.50
CA SER A 117 -6.13 1.24 6.12
C SER A 117 -5.33 0.74 7.32
N LEU A 118 -4.01 0.65 7.19
CA LEU A 118 -3.12 0.25 8.27
C LEU A 118 -3.17 1.24 9.44
N ALA A 119 -3.16 2.54 9.17
CA ALA A 119 -3.31 3.57 10.19
C ALA A 119 -4.64 3.41 10.96
N ARG A 120 -5.73 3.16 10.26
CA ARG A 120 -7.05 2.93 10.87
C ARG A 120 -7.10 1.65 11.70
N VAL A 121 -6.41 0.59 11.27
CA VAL A 121 -6.31 -0.67 12.04
C VAL A 121 -5.63 -0.42 13.39
N PHE A 122 -4.52 0.33 13.43
CA PHE A 122 -3.88 0.70 14.70
C PHE A 122 -4.84 1.41 15.65
N LYS A 123 -5.61 2.37 15.13
CA LYS A 123 -6.59 3.12 15.92
C LYS A 123 -7.78 2.27 16.37
N ALA A 124 -8.19 1.30 15.55
CA ALA A 124 -9.25 0.37 15.91
C ALA A 124 -8.83 -0.59 17.03
N ILE A 125 -7.57 -1.02 17.04
CA ILE A 125 -7.02 -1.90 18.10
C ILE A 125 -6.81 -1.12 19.41
N ASN A 126 -6.26 0.09 19.33
CA ASN A 126 -6.05 0.96 20.49
C ASN A 126 -6.50 2.40 20.17
N PRO A 127 -7.73 2.78 20.57
CA PRO A 127 -8.28 4.12 20.30
C PRO A 127 -7.47 5.27 20.91
N GLU A 128 -6.77 5.04 22.02
CA GLU A 128 -5.95 6.05 22.69
C GLU A 128 -4.52 6.15 22.11
N LEU A 129 -4.19 5.30 21.14
CA LEU A 129 -2.87 5.31 20.52
C LEU A 129 -2.63 6.62 19.77
N LYS A 130 -1.44 7.20 20.00
CA LYS A 130 -0.92 8.38 19.31
C LYS A 130 0.39 8.07 18.59
N ASN A 131 1.31 7.37 19.25
CA ASN A 131 2.62 7.03 18.70
C ASN A 131 2.77 5.50 18.65
N PRO A 132 2.43 4.84 17.53
CA PRO A 132 2.68 3.41 17.37
C PRO A 132 4.19 3.15 17.39
N GLY A 133 4.63 2.21 18.22
CA GLY A 133 6.02 1.74 18.29
C GLY A 133 6.09 0.23 18.13
N THR A 134 7.23 -0.38 18.47
CA THR A 134 7.49 -1.82 18.26
C THR A 134 6.41 -2.75 18.81
N ARG A 135 5.81 -2.40 19.96
CA ARG A 135 4.86 -3.25 20.69
C ARG A 135 3.52 -3.37 19.97
N GLU A 136 3.07 -2.33 19.27
CA GLU A 136 1.80 -2.36 18.53
C GLU A 136 1.86 -3.24 17.27
N TRP A 137 3.04 -3.77 16.93
CA TRP A 137 3.27 -4.66 15.79
C TRP A 137 3.42 -6.15 16.13
N GLU A 138 3.59 -6.49 17.40
CA GLU A 138 3.65 -7.88 17.89
C GLU A 138 2.25 -8.36 18.27
#